data_AF-Q60624-F1
#
_entry.id   AF-Q60624-F1
#
_cell.length_a   1.000
_cell.length_b   1.000
_cell.length_c   1.000
_cell.angle_alpha   90.00
_cell.angle_beta   90.00
_cell.angle_gamma   90.00
#
_symmetry.space_group_name_H-M   'P 1'
#
loop_
_entity.id
_entity.type
_entity.pdbx_description
1 polymer ?
#
loop_
_entity_poly.entity_id
_entity_poly.type
_entity_poly.pdbx_seq_one_letter_code
_entity_poly.pdbx_strand_id
1 'polypeptide(L)' 'SSENCRRNRCCMPSCTLRSKAKCDTGLCCNHKCQIQPSGTLCRAREN' A
#
# COMPACT_ATOMS: atom_id res chain seq x y z
N SER A 1 6.27 12.65 11.04
CA SER A 1 7.19 13.55 10.30
C SER A 1 7.11 13.30 8.80
N SER A 2 7.21 14.36 8.00
CA SER A 2 7.19 14.36 6.52
C SER A 2 8.24 13.44 5.88
N GLU A 3 9.34 13.18 6.57
CA GLU A 3 10.38 12.22 6.18
C GLU A 3 9.85 10.79 5.92
N ASN A 4 8.92 10.28 6.75
CA ASN A 4 8.33 8.96 6.52
C ASN A 4 7.50 8.90 5.24
N CYS A 5 6.88 10.02 4.85
CA CYS A 5 6.14 10.12 3.59
C CYS A 5 7.09 10.16 2.39
N ARG A 6 8.25 10.83 2.49
CA ARG A 6 9.25 10.86 1.42
C ARG A 6 9.87 9.49 1.14
N ARG A 7 10.09 8.69 2.19
CA ARG A 7 10.59 7.30 2.08
C ARG A 7 9.55 6.33 1.54
N ASN A 8 8.29 6.76 1.45
CA ASN A 8 7.23 5.90 0.99
C ASN A 8 7.33 5.66 -0.53
N ARG A 9 7.40 4.39 -0.90
CA ARG A 9 7.58 3.94 -2.29
C ARG A 9 6.29 3.98 -3.09
N CYS A 10 5.14 4.06 -2.43
CA CYS A 10 3.84 4.01 -3.10
C CYS A 10 3.09 5.35 -3.03
N CYS A 11 3.27 6.14 -1.97
CA CYS A 11 2.65 7.46 -1.80
C CYS A 11 3.62 8.63 -2.05
N MET A 12 3.09 9.74 -2.56
CA MET A 12 3.79 11.02 -2.71
C MET A 12 3.44 11.98 -1.56
N PRO A 13 4.30 12.96 -1.25
CA PRO A 13 4.04 13.97 -0.22
C PRO A 13 2.78 14.81 -0.45
N SER A 14 2.28 14.85 -1.68
CA SER A 14 1.01 15.49 -2.05
C SER A 14 -0.22 14.63 -1.74
N CYS A 15 -0.08 13.56 -0.94
CA CYS A 15 -1.14 12.61 -0.62
C CYS A 15 -1.76 11.94 -1.86
N THR A 16 -0.95 11.72 -2.89
CA THR A 16 -1.35 11.03 -4.12
C THR A 16 -0.48 9.81 -4.35
N LEU A 17 -1.04 8.78 -4.99
CA LEU A 17 -0.28 7.59 -5.34
C LEU A 17 0.77 7.92 -6.42
N ARG A 18 1.94 7.29 -6.31
CA ARG A 18 2.96 7.34 -7.36
C ARG A 18 2.44 6.64 -8.62
N SER A 19 2.99 7.02 -9.75
CA SER A 19 2.66 6.39 -11.03
C SER A 19 2.78 4.88 -10.95
N LYS A 20 1.77 4.17 -11.46
CA LYS A 20 1.60 2.70 -11.43
C LYS A 20 1.28 2.08 -10.07
N ALA A 21 1.36 2.81 -8.95
CA ALA A 21 0.86 2.32 -7.67
C ALA A 21 -0.68 2.30 -7.66
N LYS A 22 -1.25 1.27 -7.05
CA LYS A 22 -2.70 1.08 -6.85
C LYS A 22 -3.11 1.15 -5.39
N CYS A 23 -2.14 1.04 -4.48
CA CYS A 23 -2.32 1.13 -3.04
C CYS A 23 -1.01 1.59 -2.39
N ASP A 24 -1.08 1.90 -1.10
CA ASP A 24 0.06 2.35 -0.29
C ASP A 24 0.16 1.57 1.02
N THR A 25 -0.91 1.65 1.81
CA THR A 25 -1.07 0.93 3.08
C THR A 25 -2.22 -0.06 2.99
N GLY A 26 -2.26 -1.00 3.94
CA GLY A 26 -3.33 -1.98 4.09
C GLY A 26 -2.86 -3.41 3.86
N LEU A 27 -3.56 -4.36 4.50
CA LEU A 27 -3.20 -5.78 4.49
C LEU A 27 -3.31 -6.42 3.09
N CYS A 28 -4.16 -5.86 2.22
CA CYS A 28 -4.29 -6.28 0.83
C CYS A 28 -3.34 -5.53 -0.13
N CYS A 29 -2.43 -4.70 0.37
CA CYS A 29 -1.45 -4.02 -0.45
C CYS A 29 -0.12 -4.77 -0.37
N ASN A 30 0.43 -5.15 -1.51
CA ASN A 30 1.73 -5.82 -1.54
C ASN A 30 2.90 -4.82 -1.58
N HIS A 31 4.12 -5.31 -1.36
CA HIS A 31 5.33 -4.48 -1.37
C HIS A 31 5.65 -3.80 -2.72
N LYS A 32 4.95 -4.17 -3.81
CA LYS A 32 5.06 -3.55 -5.14
C LYS A 32 3.99 -2.49 -5.36
N CYS A 33 3.31 -2.05 -4.31
CA CYS A 33 2.24 -1.05 -4.37
C CYS A 33 1.04 -1.50 -5.23
N GLN A 34 0.81 -2.81 -5.33
CA GLN A 34 -0.33 -3.38 -6.06
C GLN A 34 -1.31 -4.00 -5.07
N ILE A 35 -2.59 -3.94 -5.43
CA ILE A 35 -3.64 -4.65 -4.73
C ILE A 35 -3.41 -6.14 -4.97
N GLN A 36 -3.48 -6.94 -3.90
CA GLN A 36 -3.40 -8.39 -3.98
C GLN A 36 -4.47 -8.93 -4.95
N PRO A 37 -4.18 -9.99 -5.71
CA PRO A 37 -5.15 -10.54 -6.65
C PRO A 37 -6.39 -11.05 -5.93
N SER A 38 -7.52 -10.99 -6.62
CA SER A 38 -8.81 -11.50 -6.12
C SER A 38 -8.67 -12.94 -5.62
N GLY A 39 -9.25 -13.21 -4.45
CA GLY A 39 -9.12 -14.50 -3.76
C GLY A 39 -7.95 -14.60 -2.76
N THR A 40 -7.06 -13.60 -2.72
CA THR A 40 -6.00 -13.54 -1.70
C THR A 40 -6.57 -13.16 -0.34
N LEU A 41 -6.31 -13.98 0.69
CA LEU A 41 -6.71 -13.68 2.06
C LEU A 41 -5.79 -12.62 2.67
N CYS A 42 -6.32 -11.43 2.97
CA CYS A 42 -5.53 -10.35 3.56
C CYS A 42 -5.52 -10.35 5.09
N ARG A 43 -6.57 -10.89 5.72
CA ARG A 43 -6.69 -10.98 7.18
C ARG A 43 -7.24 -12.35 7.54
N ALA A 44 -6.51 -13.11 8.34
CA ALA A 44 -7.00 -14.35 8.92
C ALA A 44 -8.03 -14.03 10.01
N ARG A 45 -8.96 -14.96 10.27
CA ARG A 45 -9.83 -14.83 11.46
C ARG A 45 -8.96 -14.98 12.70
N GLU A 46 -9.06 -14.04 13.62
CA GLU A 46 -8.55 -14.20 14.99
C GLU A 46 -9.56 -15.01 15.80
N ASN A 47 -9.06 -15.82 16.74
CA ASN A 47 -9.82 -16.78 17.53
C ASN A 47 -10.26 -16.21 18.87
#